data_AF-A0A9E8SK81-F1
#
_entry.id   AF-A0A9E8SK81-F1
#
_cell.length_a   1.000
_cell.length_b   1.000
_cell.length_c   1.000
_cell.angle_alpha   90.00
_cell.angle_beta   90.00
_cell.angle_gamma   90.00
#
_symmetry.space_group_name_H-M   'P 1'
#
loop_
_entity.id
_entity.type
_entity.pdbx_description
1 polymer ?
#
loop_
_entity_poly.entity_id
_entity_poly.type
_entity_poly.pdbx_seq_one_letter_code
_entity_poly.pdbx_strand_id
1 'polypeptide(L)'
;MNTLQNSANKEANGGNRSIIGNEQALIHQFEIVKKFFQTDDGCEIIASLHAMVEDFLFTENLPNVPPIMRERIVSHLRVATFIAELERSYNGLKGM
;
A
#
# COMPACT_ATOMS: atom_id res chain seq x y z
N MET A 1 -9.85 -7.10 61.67
CA MET A 1 -8.82 -7.13 60.61
C MET A 1 -9.38 -6.42 59.39
N ASN A 2 -9.02 -5.14 59.24
CA ASN A 2 -9.16 -4.32 58.04
C ASN A 2 -8.02 -4.75 57.07
N THR A 3 -8.07 -4.68 55.75
CA THR A 3 -8.84 -3.85 54.81
C THR A 3 -8.57 -4.46 53.43
N LEU A 4 -9.62 -4.68 52.62
CA LEU A 4 -9.48 -4.89 51.17
C LEU A 4 -9.00 -3.57 50.56
N GLN A 5 -7.68 -3.42 50.40
CA GLN A 5 -7.10 -2.33 49.64
C GLN A 5 -7.18 -2.66 48.15
N ASN A 6 -8.19 -2.04 47.52
CA ASN A 6 -8.29 -1.88 46.08
C ASN A 6 -6.98 -1.33 45.53
N SER A 7 -6.36 -2.11 44.65
CA SER A 7 -5.22 -1.72 43.83
C SER A 7 -5.63 -0.54 42.95
N ALA A 8 -5.16 0.65 43.31
CA ALA A 8 -5.27 1.86 42.51
C ALA A 8 -4.42 1.71 41.24
N ASN A 9 -5.00 1.20 40.15
CA ASN A 9 -4.42 1.39 38.83
C ASN A 9 -4.77 2.81 38.38
N LYS A 10 -3.76 3.68 38.51
CA LYS A 10 -3.75 5.05 38.00
C LYS A 10 -4.36 5.09 36.60
N GLU A 11 -5.48 5.79 36.47
CA GLU A 11 -5.97 6.27 35.18
C GLU A 11 -4.82 7.05 34.55
N ALA A 12 -4.29 6.52 33.45
CA ALA A 12 -3.39 7.25 32.60
C ALA A 12 -4.17 8.46 32.10
N ASN A 13 -3.91 9.60 32.73
CA ASN A 13 -4.35 10.91 32.31
C ASN A 13 -3.92 11.07 30.87
N GLY A 14 -4.81 10.70 29.94
CA GLY A 14 -4.71 10.88 28.51
C GLY A 14 -4.78 12.37 28.26
N GLY A 15 -3.68 13.04 28.60
CA GLY A 15 -3.50 14.45 28.39
C GLY A 15 -3.85 14.71 26.94
N ASN A 16 -4.86 15.55 26.77
CA ASN A 16 -5.22 16.21 25.53
C ASN A 16 -3.97 16.96 25.04
N ARG A 17 -3.02 16.23 24.44
CA ARG A 17 -1.88 16.79 23.74
C ARG A 17 -2.45 17.33 22.45
N SER A 18 -2.98 18.53 22.55
CA SER A 18 -3.09 19.49 21.47
C SER A 18 -1.86 19.34 20.57
N ILE A 19 -2.05 18.71 19.40
CA ILE A 19 -1.03 18.58 18.35
C ILE A 19 -0.97 19.92 17.61
N ILE A 20 -0.81 21.03 18.33
CA ILE A 20 -0.68 22.35 17.74
C ILE A 20 0.82 22.62 17.63
N GLY A 21 1.40 22.19 16.51
CA GLY A 21 2.83 22.34 16.24
C GLY A 21 3.36 21.47 15.09
N ASN A 22 2.59 20.48 14.62
CA ASN A 22 3.02 19.55 13.57
C ASN A 22 2.13 19.59 12.31
N GLU A 23 1.09 20.43 12.26
CA GLU A 23 0.17 20.46 11.11
C GLU A 23 0.88 20.80 9.80
N GLN A 24 1.78 21.78 9.79
CA GLN A 24 2.53 22.14 8.59
C GLN A 24 3.46 21.01 8.11
N ALA A 25 4.08 20.28 9.04
CA ALA A 25 4.93 19.15 8.70
C ALA A 25 4.11 17.92 8.26
N LEU A 26 2.93 17.68 8.85
CA LEU A 26 1.96 16.69 8.38
C LEU A 26 1.43 17.01 6.97
N ILE A 27 1.09 18.29 6.71
CA ILE A 27 0.67 18.76 5.39
C ILE A 27 1.80 18.58 4.37
N HIS A 28 3.04 18.92 4.74
CA HIS A 28 4.20 18.76 3.86
C HIS A 28 4.49 17.29 3.54
N GLN A 29 4.42 16.40 4.54
CA GLN A 29 4.55 14.96 4.33
C GLN A 29 3.42 14.41 3.45
N PHE A 30 2.19 14.84 3.69
CA PHE A 30 1.05 14.46 2.86
C PHE A 30 1.25 14.90 1.41
N GLU A 31 1.69 16.13 1.17
CA GLU A 31 1.95 16.64 -0.19
C GLU A 31 3.10 15.92 -0.88
N ILE A 32 4.15 15.49 -0.16
CA ILE A 32 5.21 14.65 -0.72
C ILE A 32 4.66 13.28 -1.13
N VAL A 33 3.94 12.61 -0.24
CA VAL A 33 3.36 11.28 -0.51
C VAL A 33 2.37 11.36 -1.67
N LYS A 34 1.52 12.39 -1.67
CA LYS A 34 0.57 12.66 -2.76
C LYS A 34 1.30 12.89 -4.08
N LYS A 35 2.33 13.74 -4.13
CA LYS A 35 3.12 13.97 -5.34
C LYS A 35 3.80 12.70 -5.84
N PHE A 36 4.35 11.89 -4.94
CA PHE A 36 4.95 10.60 -5.29
C PHE A 36 3.95 9.69 -6.00
N PHE A 37 2.75 9.52 -5.42
CA PHE A 37 1.68 8.71 -6.03
C PHE A 37 0.97 9.38 -7.22
N GLN A 38 1.23 10.67 -7.48
CA GLN A 38 0.77 11.38 -8.68
C GLN A 38 1.80 11.36 -9.82
N THR A 39 3.02 10.87 -9.56
CA THR A 39 4.11 10.91 -10.55
C THR A 39 3.89 9.90 -11.66
N ASP A 40 3.43 8.70 -11.31
CA ASP A 40 3.18 7.60 -12.25
C ASP A 40 1.68 7.29 -12.29
N ASP A 41 1.16 6.98 -13.47
CA ASP A 41 -0.23 6.56 -13.61
C ASP A 41 -0.46 5.22 -12.87
N GLY A 42 -1.66 5.00 -12.33
CA GLY A 42 -1.98 3.75 -11.63
C GLY A 42 -1.69 2.51 -12.47
N CYS A 43 -1.88 2.58 -13.80
CA CYS A 43 -1.53 1.48 -14.69
C CYS A 43 0.00 1.27 -14.82
N GLU A 44 0.79 2.33 -14.76
CA GLU A 44 2.27 2.28 -14.85
C GLU A 44 2.85 1.66 -13.58
N ILE A 45 2.27 1.98 -12.42
CA ILE A 45 2.61 1.35 -11.14
C ILE A 45 2.26 -0.15 -11.17
N ILE A 46 1.07 -0.52 -11.63
CA ILE A 46 0.63 -1.92 -11.75
C ILE A 46 1.53 -2.70 -12.72
N ALA A 47 1.86 -2.11 -13.87
CA ALA A 47 2.75 -2.73 -14.86
C ALA A 47 4.16 -2.94 -14.30
N SER A 48 4.70 -1.96 -13.55
CA SER A 48 6.01 -2.06 -12.91
C SER A 48 6.05 -3.13 -11.83
N LEU A 49 5.01 -3.21 -10.98
CA LEU A 49 4.87 -4.26 -9.97
C LEU A 49 4.75 -5.65 -10.61
N HIS A 50 3.97 -5.76 -11.68
CA HIS A 50 3.85 -7.01 -12.43
C HIS A 50 5.21 -7.47 -12.97
N ALA A 51 5.96 -6.60 -13.64
CA ALA A 51 7.28 -6.95 -14.17
C ALA A 51 8.25 -7.43 -13.07
N MET A 52 8.30 -6.72 -11.92
CA MET A 52 9.16 -7.14 -10.80
C MET A 52 8.77 -8.51 -10.23
N VAL A 53 7.47 -8.79 -10.11
CA VAL A 53 7.00 -10.07 -9.59
C VAL A 53 7.21 -11.19 -10.61
N GLU A 54 6.99 -10.93 -11.90
CA GLU A 54 7.27 -11.89 -12.96
C GLU A 54 8.76 -12.27 -12.99
N ASP A 55 9.65 -11.27 -13.02
CA ASP A 55 11.10 -11.49 -12.94
C ASP A 55 11.48 -12.29 -11.70
N PHE A 56 10.97 -11.92 -10.52
CA PHE A 56 11.24 -12.64 -9.27
C PHE A 56 10.77 -14.10 -9.35
N LEU A 57 9.57 -14.37 -9.85
CA LEU A 57 9.03 -15.71 -9.96
C LEU A 57 9.83 -16.58 -10.93
N PHE A 58 10.40 -15.99 -11.98
CA PHE A 58 11.21 -16.70 -12.97
C PHE A 58 12.72 -16.66 -12.70
N THR A 59 13.17 -16.02 -11.62
CA THR A 59 14.56 -16.18 -11.13
C THR A 59 14.84 -17.60 -10.61
N GLU A 60 16.12 -17.98 -10.59
CA GLU A 60 16.56 -19.36 -10.32
C GLU A 60 15.99 -19.93 -9.02
N ASN A 61 15.45 -21.16 -9.14
CA ASN A 61 15.08 -22.07 -8.07
C ASN A 61 14.47 -21.43 -6.81
N LEU A 62 13.34 -20.71 -6.93
CA LEU A 62 12.46 -20.46 -5.77
C LEU A 62 12.05 -21.81 -5.14
N PRO A 63 12.61 -22.20 -3.98
CA PRO A 63 12.53 -23.57 -3.51
C PRO A 63 11.15 -23.94 -2.95
N ASN A 64 10.23 -22.97 -2.86
CA ASN A 64 8.92 -23.12 -2.23
C ASN A 64 7.74 -22.73 -3.13
N VAL A 65 7.99 -22.34 -4.39
CA VAL A 65 6.92 -21.99 -5.34
C VAL A 65 6.97 -22.94 -6.52
N PRO A 66 6.04 -23.92 -6.59
CA PRO A 66 5.94 -24.83 -7.73
C PRO A 66 5.76 -24.07 -9.05
N PRO A 67 6.32 -24.56 -10.18
CA PRO A 67 6.19 -23.89 -11.48
C PRO A 67 4.75 -23.49 -11.85
N ILE A 68 3.79 -24.39 -11.60
CA ILE A 68 2.36 -24.13 -11.86
C ILE A 68 1.79 -22.95 -11.04
N MET A 69 2.31 -22.72 -9.83
CA MET A 69 1.90 -21.58 -9.00
C MET A 69 2.48 -20.28 -9.55
N ARG A 70 3.71 -20.31 -10.07
CA ARG A 70 4.34 -19.15 -10.73
C ARG A 70 3.55 -18.71 -11.95
N GLU A 71 3.22 -19.66 -12.82
CA GLU A 71 2.39 -19.42 -14.01
C GLU A 71 1.02 -18.84 -13.65
N ARG A 72 0.36 -19.38 -12.62
CA ARG A 72 -0.93 -18.87 -12.14
C ARG A 72 -0.82 -17.44 -11.61
N ILE A 73 0.21 -17.14 -10.82
CA ILE A 73 0.41 -15.78 -10.28
C ILE A 73 0.61 -14.79 -11.43
N VAL A 74 1.50 -15.11 -12.36
CA VAL A 74 1.79 -14.26 -13.52
C VAL A 74 0.56 -14.07 -14.40
N SER A 75 -0.24 -15.12 -14.62
CA SER A 75 -1.50 -15.01 -15.36
C SER A 75 -2.48 -14.02 -14.71
N HIS A 76 -2.66 -14.07 -13.38
CA HIS A 76 -3.50 -13.11 -12.66
C HIS A 76 -2.95 -11.68 -12.74
N LEU A 77 -1.63 -11.50 -12.68
CA LEU A 77 -0.98 -10.19 -12.80
C LEU A 77 -1.15 -9.59 -14.19
N ARG A 78 -1.09 -10.41 -15.25
CA ARG A 78 -1.39 -9.99 -16.62
C ARG A 78 -2.82 -9.51 -16.75
N VAL A 79 -3.79 -10.20 -16.15
CA VAL A 79 -5.20 -9.77 -16.14
C VAL A 79 -5.35 -8.44 -15.39
N ALA A 80 -4.72 -8.27 -14.23
CA ALA A 80 -4.76 -7.02 -13.48
C ALA A 80 -4.16 -5.85 -14.28
N THR A 81 -3.02 -6.07 -14.94
CA THR A 81 -2.37 -5.08 -15.81
C THR A 81 -3.28 -4.70 -16.97
N PHE A 82 -3.88 -5.68 -17.64
CA PHE A 82 -4.80 -5.46 -18.74
C PHE A 82 -6.03 -4.65 -18.33
N ILE A 83 -6.62 -4.93 -17.17
CA ILE A 83 -7.76 -4.15 -16.63
C ILE A 83 -7.34 -2.69 -16.39
N ALA A 84 -6.15 -2.46 -15.82
CA ALA A 84 -5.65 -1.11 -15.57
C ALA A 84 -5.39 -0.34 -16.88
N GLU A 85 -4.85 -0.99 -17.91
CA GLU A 85 -4.67 -0.41 -19.24
C GLU A 85 -6.01 -0.09 -19.93
N LEU A 86 -7.01 -0.96 -19.77
CA LEU A 86 -8.36 -0.71 -20.26
C LEU A 86 -9.02 0.50 -19.59
N GLU A 87 -8.87 0.63 -18.27
CA GLU A 87 -9.37 1.79 -17.53
C GLU A 87 -8.70 3.09 -18.03
N ARG A 88 -7.37 3.11 -18.16
CA ARG A 88 -6.64 4.26 -18.72
C ARG A 88 -7.14 4.61 -20.13
N SER A 89 -7.28 3.61 -20.99
CA SER A 89 -7.74 3.79 -22.37
C SER A 89 -9.18 4.33 -22.42
N TYR A 90 -10.07 3.79 -21.59
CA TYR A 90 -11.45 4.25 -21.47
C TYR A 90 -11.54 5.70 -20.96
N ASN A 91 -10.75 6.06 -19.95
CA ASN A 91 -10.69 7.41 -19.42
C ASN A 91 -10.11 8.40 -20.44
N GLY A 92 -9.11 7.98 -21.23
CA GLY A 92 -8.58 8.74 -22.36
C GLY A 92 -9.63 9.00 -23.46
N LEU A 93 -10.45 8.01 -23.79
CA LEU A 93 -11.56 8.12 -24.75
C LEU A 93 -12.68 9.05 -24.27
N LYS A 94 -12.98 9.04 -22.96
CA LYS A 94 -14.02 9.90 -22.36
C LYS A 94 -13.58 11.37 -22.21
N GLY A 95 -12.27 11.62 -22.25
CA GLY A 95 -11.68 12.96 -22.17
C GLY A 95 -11.49 13.66 -23.52
N MET A 96 -11.82 13.00 -24.64
CA MET A 96 -11.91 13.56 -26.00
C MET A 96 -13.34 14.02 -26.31
#